data_AF-A0A840L8X8-F1
#
_entry.id   AF-A0A840L8X8-F1
#
_cell.length_a   1.000
_cell.length_b   1.000
_cell.length_c   1.000
_cell.angle_alpha   90.00
_cell.angle_beta   90.00
_cell.angle_gamma   90.00
#
_symmetry.space_group_name_H-M   'P 1'
#
loop_
_entity.id
_entity.type
_entity.pdbx_description
1 polymer ?
#
loop_
_entity_poly.entity_id
_entity_poly.type
_entity_poly.pdbx_seq_one_letter_code
_entity_poly.pdbx_strand_id
1 'polypeptide(L)'
;MLQPLRNRILEDVNSTPRRRVLPGPALLFCAFTSLSANQGLAQPPAPKTNIYTCTTLDGRRLTSDRPIAECSTREQRILNADGSHRATLPPAMSPEERAAQEVRERKRAAERAAQLDAVRRDRNLMQRFPSEATHNSARSAALDDTHKAMQASERRIQELAQERKPLLDEAEFYKGRALPAKLKQQMDANDAAVEAQQQLIENQKAELVRINSRYDAELSRLKRLWAGAAPGSLGVSKLDADADEAAPDGKR
;
A
#
# COMPACT_ATOMS: atom_id res chain seq x y z
N MET A 1 -42.70 -18.58 -49.80
CA MET A 1 -43.43 -17.90 -48.72
C MET A 1 -42.58 -17.92 -47.45
N LEU A 2 -42.37 -16.74 -46.86
CA LEU A 2 -41.97 -16.43 -45.48
C LEU A 2 -40.57 -16.83 -44.94
N GLN A 3 -39.66 -15.87 -45.08
CA GLN A 3 -38.81 -15.16 -44.08
C GLN A 3 -37.89 -15.89 -43.07
N PRO A 4 -36.69 -15.32 -42.80
CA PRO A 4 -35.71 -15.80 -41.82
C PRO A 4 -35.86 -15.12 -40.44
N LEU A 5 -35.57 -15.86 -39.36
CA LEU A 5 -35.51 -15.31 -38.00
C LEU A 5 -34.11 -14.77 -37.69
N ARG A 6 -34.03 -13.44 -37.63
CA ARG A 6 -33.03 -12.65 -36.90
C ARG A 6 -33.44 -12.54 -35.43
N ASN A 7 -32.50 -12.71 -34.50
CA ASN A 7 -32.46 -12.13 -33.14
C ASN A 7 -30.96 -12.07 -32.79
N ARG A 8 -30.25 -10.96 -32.58
CA ARG A 8 -30.50 -9.66 -31.93
C ARG A 8 -30.89 -9.81 -30.45
N ILE A 9 -29.90 -9.92 -29.56
CA ILE A 9 -29.80 -9.20 -28.26
C ILE A 9 -28.30 -9.09 -27.88
N LEU A 10 -27.75 -7.88 -27.97
CA LEU A 10 -26.56 -7.36 -27.30
C LEU A 10 -26.93 -5.93 -26.89
N GLU A 11 -26.30 -5.39 -25.83
CA GLU A 11 -26.65 -4.17 -25.05
C GLU A 11 -27.55 -4.51 -23.83
N ASP A 12 -27.32 -4.06 -22.60
CA ASP A 12 -26.31 -3.21 -21.95
C ASP A 12 -26.45 -3.48 -20.43
N VAL A 13 -25.36 -3.78 -19.71
CA VAL A 13 -25.38 -3.78 -18.23
C VAL A 13 -24.30 -2.83 -17.74
N ASN A 14 -24.64 -1.54 -17.71
CA ASN A 14 -23.91 -0.58 -16.90
C ASN A 14 -24.88 0.48 -16.37
N SER A 15 -25.37 0.30 -15.15
CA SER A 15 -26.15 1.32 -14.45
C SER A 15 -25.63 1.46 -13.03
N THR A 16 -24.72 2.41 -12.87
CA THR A 16 -24.21 2.94 -11.60
C THR A 16 -25.33 3.55 -10.76
N PRO A 17 -25.38 3.35 -9.44
CA PRO A 17 -26.37 4.01 -8.59
C PRO A 17 -26.03 5.50 -8.40
N ARG A 18 -26.95 6.38 -8.81
CA ARG A 18 -26.96 7.82 -8.54
C ARG A 18 -27.02 8.09 -7.03
N ARG A 19 -26.00 8.79 -6.51
CA ARG A 19 -26.02 9.43 -5.17
C ARG A 19 -27.16 10.46 -5.12
N ARG A 20 -28.06 10.30 -4.15
CA ARG A 20 -29.07 11.30 -3.78
C ARG A 20 -28.40 12.45 -3.02
N VAL A 21 -28.51 13.66 -3.56
CA VAL A 21 -28.17 14.92 -2.89
C VAL A 21 -29.36 15.29 -2.00
N LEU A 22 -29.13 15.50 -0.69
CA LEU A 22 -30.12 16.09 0.20
C LEU A 22 -30.08 17.62 0.13
N PRO A 23 -31.24 18.32 0.20
CA PRO A 23 -31.29 19.77 0.29
C PRO A 23 -31.02 20.23 1.74
N GLY A 24 -30.26 21.30 1.88
CA GLY A 24 -29.95 21.92 3.18
C GLY A 24 -31.15 22.66 3.80
N PRO A 25 -31.17 22.85 5.12
CA PRO A 25 -32.14 23.73 5.75
C PRO A 25 -31.60 25.15 5.90
N ALA A 26 -32.56 26.06 5.81
CA ALA A 26 -32.44 27.49 5.78
C ALA A 26 -32.13 28.12 7.15
N LEU A 27 -31.43 29.24 7.07
CA LEU A 27 -31.53 30.49 7.85
C LEU A 27 -32.30 30.46 9.18
N LEU A 28 -31.57 30.78 10.25
CA LEU A 28 -32.12 31.36 11.48
C LEU A 28 -31.37 32.68 11.74
N PHE A 29 -32.12 33.78 11.61
CA PHE A 29 -31.70 35.16 11.85
C PHE A 29 -31.96 35.54 13.31
N CYS A 30 -31.17 36.51 13.78
CA CYS A 30 -31.43 37.48 14.86
C CYS A 30 -30.69 37.35 16.21
N ALA A 31 -29.98 38.45 16.45
CA ALA A 31 -29.80 39.15 17.72
C ALA A 31 -28.68 38.68 18.65
N PHE A 32 -27.44 39.05 18.30
CA PHE A 32 -26.46 39.40 19.33
C PHE A 32 -26.27 40.91 19.36
N THR A 33 -26.54 41.45 20.53
CA THR A 33 -26.51 42.84 20.94
C THR A 33 -25.09 43.39 20.94
N SER A 34 -25.01 44.65 20.53
CA SER A 34 -23.85 45.53 20.59
C SER A 34 -23.32 45.64 22.02
N LEU A 35 -22.06 45.23 22.23
CA LEU A 35 -21.29 45.60 23.41
C LEU A 35 -20.04 46.36 22.98
N SER A 36 -19.93 47.56 23.54
CA SER A 36 -19.00 48.62 23.19
C SER A 36 -17.52 48.21 23.21
N ALA A 37 -16.79 48.78 22.25
CA ALA A 37 -15.34 48.73 22.16
C ALA A 37 -14.67 49.33 23.41
N ASN A 38 -13.92 48.52 24.14
CA ASN A 38 -12.89 49.00 25.06
C ASN A 38 -11.54 48.89 24.31
N GLN A 39 -11.17 49.97 23.63
CA GLN A 39 -9.82 50.14 23.07
C GLN A 39 -8.87 50.48 24.22
N GLY A 40 -8.48 49.46 24.99
CA GLY A 40 -7.31 49.57 25.85
C GLY A 40 -6.08 49.63 24.97
N LEU A 41 -5.41 50.77 24.90
CA LEU A 41 -4.06 50.90 24.34
C LEU A 41 -3.11 50.08 25.22
N ALA A 42 -3.04 48.78 24.98
CA ALA A 42 -1.92 47.97 25.41
C ALA A 42 -0.70 48.46 24.63
N GLN A 43 0.19 49.20 25.29
CA GLN A 43 1.50 49.45 24.71
C GLN A 43 2.15 48.09 24.41
N PRO A 44 2.65 47.85 23.19
CA PRO A 44 3.40 46.63 22.93
C PRO A 44 4.53 46.57 23.95
N PRO A 45 4.75 45.41 24.62
CA PRO A 45 5.87 45.28 25.54
C PRO A 45 7.13 45.73 24.80
N ALA A 46 7.89 46.64 25.41
CA ALA A 46 9.14 47.14 24.84
C ALA A 46 9.98 45.95 24.37
N PRO A 47 10.53 45.99 23.14
CA PRO A 47 11.33 44.87 22.64
C PRO A 47 12.47 44.64 23.63
N LYS A 48 12.57 43.43 24.18
CA LYS A 48 13.70 43.03 25.02
C LYS A 48 14.94 43.13 24.14
N THR A 49 15.73 44.19 24.31
CA THR A 49 16.96 44.41 23.55
C THR A 49 18.01 43.43 24.03
N ASN A 50 18.31 42.46 23.17
CA ASN A 50 19.39 41.51 23.38
C ASN A 50 20.60 42.00 22.60
N ILE A 51 21.73 42.15 23.27
CA ILE A 51 22.97 42.62 22.66
C ILE A 51 23.85 41.40 22.38
N TYR A 52 24.09 41.11 21.10
CA TYR A 52 24.96 40.02 20.66
C TYR A 52 26.40 40.50 20.60
N THR A 53 27.32 39.75 21.20
CA THR A 53 28.75 40.07 21.19
C THR A 53 29.59 38.87 20.81
N CYS A 54 30.61 39.08 19.99
CA CYS A 54 31.57 38.04 19.61
C CYS A 54 32.95 38.65 19.33
N THR A 55 33.96 37.79 19.23
CA THR A 55 35.33 38.17 18.90
C THR A 55 35.71 37.55 17.55
N THR A 56 36.19 38.36 16.61
CA THR A 56 36.65 37.89 15.28
C THR A 56 38.01 37.20 15.37
N LEU A 57 38.47 36.57 14.28
CA LEU A 57 39.80 35.91 14.22
C LEU A 57 40.93 36.89 14.53
N ASP A 58 40.77 38.14 14.08
CA ASP A 58 41.75 39.21 14.23
C ASP A 58 41.72 39.88 15.62
N GLY A 59 40.93 39.35 16.56
CA GLY A 59 40.80 39.86 17.93
C GLY A 59 39.85 41.05 18.10
N ARG A 60 39.16 41.51 17.05
CA ARG A 60 38.18 42.61 17.13
C ARG A 60 36.89 42.13 17.79
N ARG A 61 36.38 42.92 18.75
CA ARG A 61 35.07 42.68 19.39
C ARG A 61 33.96 43.34 18.56
N LEU A 62 32.99 42.53 18.13
CA LEU A 62 31.79 42.99 17.44
C LEU A 62 30.61 42.98 18.42
N THR A 63 29.73 43.97 18.30
CA THR A 63 28.53 44.11 19.12
C THR A 63 27.37 44.57 18.23
N SER A 64 26.20 43.96 18.38
CA SER A 64 25.04 44.21 17.53
C SER A 64 23.75 43.83 18.25
N ASP A 65 22.65 44.54 17.99
CA ASP A 65 21.33 44.21 18.52
C ASP A 65 20.66 43.01 17.79
N ARG A 66 21.32 42.50 16.76
CA ARG A 66 20.95 41.30 15.98
C ARG A 66 22.12 40.31 15.88
N PRO A 67 21.88 39.00 15.64
CA PRO A 67 22.95 38.03 15.43
C PRO A 67 23.98 38.48 14.39
N ILE A 68 25.27 38.35 14.72
CA ILE A 68 26.38 38.85 13.91
C ILE A 68 26.75 37.81 12.86
N ALA A 69 26.49 38.09 11.58
CA ALA A 69 26.72 37.15 10.49
C ALA A 69 28.20 36.75 10.33
N GLU A 70 29.14 37.69 10.56
CA GLU A 70 30.59 37.44 10.54
C GLU A 70 31.03 36.42 11.60
N CYS A 71 30.28 36.30 12.69
CA CYS A 71 30.53 35.35 13.78
C CYS A 71 29.58 34.15 13.71
N SER A 72 28.96 33.86 12.57
CA SER A 72 28.04 32.73 12.44
C SER A 72 28.70 31.37 12.65
N THR A 73 30.00 31.24 12.41
CA THR A 73 30.77 30.00 12.65
C THR A 73 31.34 29.90 14.07
N ARG A 74 30.98 30.83 14.96
CA ARG A 74 31.46 30.92 16.35
C ARG A 74 30.32 31.14 17.33
N GLU A 75 30.62 30.94 18.61
CA GLU A 75 29.69 31.32 19.66
C GLU A 75 29.56 32.84 19.79
N GLN A 76 28.34 33.32 20.05
CA GLN A 76 28.06 34.72 20.34
C GLN A 76 27.42 34.84 21.72
N ARG A 77 27.93 35.73 22.56
CA ARG A 77 27.37 35.99 23.89
C ARG A 77 26.19 36.95 23.75
N ILE A 78 25.02 36.52 24.15
CA ILE A 78 23.81 37.32 24.25
C ILE A 78 23.82 37.98 25.62
N LEU A 79 23.83 39.31 25.64
CA LEU A 79 23.79 40.12 26.85
C LEU A 79 22.41 40.78 26.98
N ASN A 80 21.97 40.99 28.21
CA ASN A 80 20.82 41.80 28.55
C ASN A 80 21.15 43.30 28.35
N ALA A 81 20.13 44.15 28.41
CA ALA A 81 20.29 45.61 28.31
C ALA A 81 21.18 46.20 29.43
N ASP A 82 21.26 45.54 30.59
CA ASP A 82 22.14 45.87 31.71
C ASP A 82 23.58 45.34 31.54
N GLY A 83 23.89 44.71 30.41
CA GLY A 83 25.20 44.13 30.10
C GLY A 83 25.46 42.76 30.75
N SER A 84 24.54 42.25 31.58
CA SER A 84 24.67 40.92 32.17
C SER A 84 24.55 39.82 31.10
N HIS A 85 25.30 38.73 31.26
CA HIS A 85 25.26 37.60 30.32
C HIS A 85 23.93 36.86 30.44
N ARG A 86 23.19 36.77 29.34
CA ARG A 86 21.89 36.12 29.28
C ARG A 86 22.00 34.68 28.77
N ALA A 87 22.69 34.49 27.66
CA ALA A 87 22.82 33.20 26.98
C ALA A 87 23.99 33.23 25.99
N THR A 88 24.35 32.07 25.45
CA THR A 88 25.33 31.95 24.36
C THR A 88 24.66 31.32 23.15
N LEU A 89 24.71 32.01 22.01
CA LEU A 89 24.26 31.52 20.72
C LEU A 89 25.36 30.60 20.16
N PRO A 90 25.11 29.30 19.95
CA PRO A 90 26.09 28.40 19.35
C PRO A 90 26.36 28.78 17.89
N PRO A 91 27.49 28.35 17.32
CA PRO A 91 27.76 28.51 15.90
C PRO A 91 26.65 27.88 15.05
N ALA A 92 26.32 28.53 13.94
CA ALA A 92 25.45 27.97 12.92
C ALA A 92 26.10 26.70 12.36
N MET A 93 25.33 25.61 12.33
CA MET A 93 25.78 24.35 11.72
C MET A 93 26.27 24.61 10.30
N SER A 94 27.35 23.95 9.90
CA SER A 94 27.85 24.00 8.54
C SER A 94 26.81 23.45 7.55
N PRO A 95 26.87 23.79 6.25
CA PRO A 95 25.98 23.20 5.26
C PRO A 95 26.02 21.66 5.25
N GLU A 96 27.19 21.07 5.47
CA GLU A 96 27.39 19.62 5.55
C GLU A 96 26.78 19.03 6.83
N GLU A 97 26.97 19.69 7.98
CA GLU A 97 26.37 19.28 9.25
C GLU A 97 24.84 19.35 9.21
N ARG A 98 24.28 20.38 8.56
CA ARG A 98 22.85 20.51 8.29
C ARG A 98 22.35 19.37 7.42
N ALA A 99 23.02 19.08 6.30
CA ALA A 99 22.66 17.98 5.42
C ALA A 99 22.72 16.62 6.17
N ALA A 100 23.76 16.38 6.97
CA ALA A 100 23.88 15.18 7.78
C ALA A 100 22.77 15.07 8.84
N GLN A 101 22.39 16.18 9.48
CA GLN A 101 21.27 16.23 10.41
C GLN A 101 19.94 15.93 9.71
N GLU A 102 19.67 16.52 8.55
CA GLU A 102 18.48 16.25 7.75
C GLU A 102 18.41 14.78 7.35
N VAL A 103 19.52 14.16 6.92
CA VAL A 103 19.56 12.72 6.60
C VAL A 103 19.22 11.87 7.83
N ARG A 104 19.77 12.20 9.00
CA ARG A 104 19.46 11.49 10.26
C ARG A 104 17.99 11.65 10.64
N GLU A 105 17.43 12.85 10.51
CA GLU A 105 16.03 13.12 10.81
C GLU A 105 15.08 12.40 9.85
N ARG A 106 15.42 12.38 8.55
CA ARG A 106 14.68 11.61 7.54
C ARG A 106 14.69 10.12 7.86
N LYS A 107 15.85 9.54 8.21
CA LYS A 107 15.95 8.13 8.61
C LYS A 107 15.08 7.83 9.85
N ARG A 108 15.21 8.64 10.91
CA ARG A 108 14.39 8.50 12.13
C ARG A 108 12.89 8.69 11.88
N ALA A 109 12.52 9.56 10.94
CA ALA A 109 11.13 9.74 10.55
C ALA A 109 10.60 8.53 9.78
N ALA A 110 11.39 7.98 8.85
CA ALA A 110 11.05 6.77 8.12
C ALA A 110 10.91 5.55 9.05
N GLU A 111 11.83 5.37 10.00
CA GLU A 111 11.75 4.30 11.01
C GLU A 111 10.50 4.42 11.87
N ARG A 112 10.16 5.63 12.34
CA ARG A 112 8.91 5.88 13.09
C ARG A 112 7.67 5.60 12.26
N ALA A 113 7.66 6.02 10.98
CA ALA A 113 6.56 5.77 10.08
C ALA A 113 6.38 4.26 9.83
N ALA A 114 7.48 3.53 9.58
CA ALA A 114 7.47 2.08 9.41
C ALA A 114 6.95 1.36 10.65
N GLN A 115 7.34 1.80 11.86
CA GLN A 115 6.83 1.23 13.10
C GLN A 115 5.32 1.44 13.27
N LEU A 116 4.83 2.66 13.01
CA LEU A 116 3.39 2.96 13.10
C LEU A 116 2.58 2.16 12.09
N ASP A 117 3.11 1.98 10.88
CA ASP A 117 2.50 1.17 9.86
C ASP A 117 2.47 -0.32 10.25
N ALA A 118 3.56 -0.87 10.79
CA ALA A 118 3.59 -2.24 11.30
C ALA A 118 2.56 -2.47 12.42
N VAL A 119 2.42 -1.51 13.35
CA VAL A 119 1.39 -1.54 14.40
C VAL A 119 -0.01 -1.55 13.80
N ARG A 120 -0.26 -0.71 12.78
CA ARG A 120 -1.54 -0.63 12.08
C ARG A 120 -1.86 -1.94 11.36
N ARG A 121 -0.91 -2.52 10.64
CA ARG A 121 -1.08 -3.81 9.94
C ARG A 121 -1.44 -4.92 10.92
N ASP A 122 -0.70 -5.04 12.02
CA ASP A 122 -0.95 -6.09 13.03
C ASP A 122 -2.33 -5.95 13.69
N ARG A 123 -2.75 -4.72 14.00
CA ARG A 123 -4.09 -4.46 14.54
C ARG A 123 -5.18 -4.81 13.53
N ASN A 124 -5.01 -4.43 12.27
CA ASN A 124 -5.96 -4.77 11.22
C ASN A 124 -6.05 -6.29 11.00
N LEU A 125 -4.91 -6.98 11.03
CA LEU A 125 -4.84 -8.43 10.88
C LEU A 125 -5.60 -9.15 12.00
N MET A 126 -5.38 -8.77 13.26
CA MET A 126 -6.15 -9.31 14.40
C MET A 126 -7.64 -8.95 14.36
N GLN A 127 -7.98 -7.74 13.89
CA GLN A 127 -9.37 -7.33 13.76
C GLN A 127 -10.12 -8.15 12.70
N ARG A 128 -9.48 -8.42 11.56
CA ARG A 128 -10.03 -9.24 10.48
C ARG A 128 -10.12 -10.71 10.89
N PHE A 129 -9.14 -11.19 11.64
CA PHE A 129 -9.03 -12.56 12.11
C PHE A 129 -8.87 -12.58 13.63
N PRO A 130 -9.98 -12.55 14.38
CA PRO A 130 -9.93 -12.63 15.84
C PRO A 130 -9.61 -14.05 16.36
N SER A 131 -9.72 -15.09 15.53
CA SER A 131 -9.42 -16.48 15.90
C SER A 131 -8.94 -17.33 14.72
N GLU A 132 -8.29 -18.46 15.03
CA GLU A 132 -7.83 -19.43 14.02
C GLU A 132 -8.99 -19.97 13.17
N ALA A 133 -10.19 -20.14 13.76
CA ALA A 133 -11.38 -20.55 13.04
C ALA A 133 -11.81 -19.52 11.97
N THR A 134 -11.80 -18.22 12.30
CA THR A 134 -12.12 -17.15 11.33
C THR A 134 -11.09 -17.08 10.21
N HIS A 135 -9.81 -17.27 10.53
CA HIS A 135 -8.73 -17.33 9.55
C HIS A 135 -8.88 -18.55 8.62
N ASN A 136 -9.14 -19.73 9.16
CA ASN A 136 -9.31 -20.95 8.37
C ASN A 136 -10.53 -20.90 7.46
N SER A 137 -11.64 -20.31 7.93
CA SER A 137 -12.82 -20.06 7.09
C SER A 137 -12.48 -19.15 5.91
N ALA A 138 -11.74 -18.06 6.14
CA ALA A 138 -11.30 -17.17 5.09
C ALA A 138 -10.31 -17.84 4.11
N ARG A 139 -9.43 -18.73 4.59
CA ARG A 139 -8.56 -19.56 3.73
C ARG A 139 -9.38 -20.45 2.81
N SER A 140 -10.34 -21.21 3.36
CA SER A 140 -11.21 -22.07 2.58
C SER A 140 -12.00 -21.28 1.53
N ALA A 141 -12.54 -20.12 1.90
CA ALA A 141 -13.25 -19.25 0.97
C ALA A 141 -12.34 -18.72 -0.16
N ALA A 142 -11.07 -18.41 0.13
CA ALA A 142 -10.13 -17.96 -0.89
C ALA A 142 -9.69 -19.07 -1.85
N LEU A 143 -9.69 -20.34 -1.41
CA LEU A 143 -9.33 -21.48 -2.25
C LEU A 143 -10.48 -21.97 -3.14
N ASP A 144 -11.72 -21.60 -2.82
CA ASP A 144 -12.94 -22.12 -3.45
C ASP A 144 -12.97 -21.88 -4.97
N ASP A 145 -12.67 -20.67 -5.43
CA ASP A 145 -12.64 -20.36 -6.86
C ASP A 145 -11.55 -21.13 -7.62
N THR A 146 -10.40 -21.33 -6.98
CA THR A 146 -9.29 -22.11 -7.57
C THR A 146 -9.67 -23.59 -7.70
N HIS A 147 -10.30 -24.16 -6.67
CA HIS A 147 -10.81 -25.53 -6.71
C HIS A 147 -11.90 -25.69 -7.79
N LYS A 148 -12.84 -24.75 -7.90
CA LYS A 148 -13.88 -24.76 -8.94
C LYS A 148 -13.28 -24.69 -10.34
N ALA A 149 -12.26 -23.87 -10.55
CA ALA A 149 -11.56 -23.76 -11.83
C ALA A 149 -10.86 -25.08 -12.22
N MET A 150 -10.22 -25.74 -11.26
CA MET A 150 -9.63 -27.08 -11.48
C MET A 150 -10.69 -28.11 -11.84
N GLN A 151 -11.79 -28.19 -11.07
CA GLN A 151 -12.89 -29.11 -11.35
C GLN A 151 -13.53 -28.89 -12.72
N ALA A 152 -13.68 -27.62 -13.13
CA ALA A 152 -14.18 -27.29 -14.46
C ALA A 152 -13.22 -27.77 -15.58
N SER A 153 -11.90 -27.61 -15.38
CA SER A 153 -10.89 -28.06 -16.32
C SER A 153 -10.83 -29.60 -16.41
N GLU A 154 -10.92 -30.28 -15.27
CA GLU A 154 -10.99 -31.74 -15.18
C GLU A 154 -12.23 -32.29 -15.90
N ARG A 155 -13.39 -31.66 -15.69
CA ARG A 155 -14.61 -32.01 -16.41
C ARG A 155 -14.44 -31.82 -17.92
N ARG A 156 -13.80 -30.74 -18.36
CA ARG A 156 -13.55 -30.52 -19.79
C ARG A 156 -12.62 -31.59 -20.38
N ILE A 157 -11.61 -32.05 -19.64
CA ILE A 157 -10.75 -33.18 -20.06
C ILE A 157 -11.58 -34.45 -20.22
N GLN A 158 -12.51 -34.73 -19.31
CA GLN A 158 -13.40 -35.90 -19.43
C GLN A 158 -14.31 -35.82 -20.67
N GLU A 159 -14.84 -34.63 -20.98
CA GLU A 159 -15.62 -34.38 -22.19
C GLU A 159 -14.76 -34.57 -23.45
N LEU A 160 -13.55 -34.00 -23.49
CA LEU A 160 -12.60 -34.19 -24.60
C LEU A 160 -12.24 -35.66 -24.79
N ALA A 161 -12.09 -36.43 -23.71
CA ALA A 161 -11.85 -37.87 -23.78
C ALA A 161 -13.04 -38.63 -24.38
N GLN A 162 -14.28 -38.18 -24.14
CA GLN A 162 -15.47 -38.74 -24.80
C GLN A 162 -15.52 -38.37 -26.28
N GLU A 163 -15.21 -37.12 -26.63
CA GLU A 163 -15.10 -36.64 -28.02
C GLU A 163 -14.02 -37.40 -28.80
N ARG A 164 -12.95 -37.84 -28.14
CA ARG A 164 -11.84 -38.59 -28.75
C ARG A 164 -12.20 -40.03 -29.15
N LYS A 165 -13.16 -40.66 -28.48
CA LYS A 165 -13.56 -42.06 -28.75
C LYS A 165 -13.99 -42.30 -30.20
N PRO A 166 -14.98 -41.59 -30.77
CA PRO A 166 -15.38 -41.83 -32.16
C PRO A 166 -14.25 -41.54 -33.16
N LEU A 167 -13.33 -40.62 -32.86
CA LEU A 167 -12.16 -40.37 -33.71
C LEU A 167 -11.21 -41.57 -33.71
N LEU A 168 -11.02 -42.23 -32.56
CA LEU A 168 -10.24 -43.45 -32.47
C LEU A 168 -10.91 -44.63 -33.19
N ASP A 169 -12.23 -44.75 -33.06
CA ASP A 169 -13.00 -45.79 -33.75
C ASP A 169 -12.91 -45.61 -35.28
N GLU A 170 -12.93 -44.37 -35.79
CA GLU A 170 -12.70 -44.09 -37.21
C GLU A 170 -11.24 -44.38 -37.62
N ALA A 171 -10.27 -44.05 -36.77
CA ALA A 171 -8.84 -44.28 -37.02
C ALA A 171 -8.49 -45.76 -37.15
N GLU A 172 -9.22 -46.64 -36.47
CA GLU A 172 -9.08 -48.10 -36.55
C GLU A 172 -9.20 -48.61 -38.00
N PHE A 173 -10.08 -48.01 -38.80
CA PHE A 173 -10.27 -48.37 -40.22
C PHE A 173 -9.01 -48.12 -41.08
N TYR A 174 -8.10 -47.25 -40.61
CA TYR A 174 -6.88 -46.87 -41.31
C TYR A 174 -5.62 -47.50 -40.71
N LYS A 175 -5.74 -48.54 -39.89
CA LYS A 175 -4.56 -49.26 -39.35
C LYS A 175 -3.60 -49.68 -40.47
N GLY A 176 -2.33 -49.30 -40.32
CA GLY A 176 -1.27 -49.57 -41.31
C GLY A 176 -1.33 -48.70 -42.57
N ARG A 177 -2.21 -47.69 -42.63
CA ARG A 177 -2.34 -46.71 -43.71
C ARG A 177 -2.23 -45.29 -43.16
N ALA A 178 -2.06 -44.31 -44.04
CA ALA A 178 -2.11 -42.91 -43.65
C ALA A 178 -3.55 -42.49 -43.27
N LEU A 179 -3.70 -41.78 -42.15
CA LEU A 179 -4.97 -41.21 -41.73
C LEU A 179 -5.42 -40.10 -42.71
N PRO A 180 -6.73 -39.96 -42.99
CA PRO A 180 -7.26 -38.80 -43.69
C PRO A 180 -6.88 -37.50 -42.99
N ALA A 181 -6.54 -36.46 -43.77
CA ALA A 181 -6.06 -35.18 -43.23
C ALA A 181 -7.02 -34.56 -42.19
N LYS A 182 -8.34 -34.66 -42.45
CA LYS A 182 -9.37 -34.16 -41.54
C LYS A 182 -9.38 -34.91 -40.20
N LEU A 183 -9.32 -36.24 -40.24
CA LEU A 183 -9.33 -37.08 -39.03
C LEU A 183 -8.09 -36.81 -38.18
N LYS A 184 -6.91 -36.74 -38.83
CA LYS A 184 -5.66 -36.36 -38.16
C LYS A 184 -5.79 -34.98 -37.50
N GLN A 185 -6.27 -33.97 -38.22
CA GLN A 185 -6.44 -32.62 -37.68
C GLN A 185 -7.41 -32.58 -36.49
N GLN A 186 -8.49 -33.37 -36.51
CA GLN A 186 -9.43 -33.46 -35.38
C GLN A 186 -8.80 -34.09 -34.14
N MET A 187 -8.01 -35.16 -34.32
CA MET A 187 -7.26 -35.78 -33.23
C MET A 187 -6.22 -34.82 -32.65
N ASP A 188 -5.42 -34.18 -33.52
CA ASP A 188 -4.40 -33.20 -33.11
C ASP A 188 -5.04 -32.02 -32.36
N ALA A 189 -6.22 -31.55 -32.78
CA ALA A 189 -6.95 -30.48 -32.11
C ALA A 189 -7.51 -30.91 -30.74
N ASN A 190 -8.01 -32.15 -30.61
CA ASN A 190 -8.46 -32.69 -29.33
C ASN A 190 -7.28 -32.84 -28.36
N ASP A 191 -6.15 -33.40 -28.83
CA ASP A 191 -4.94 -33.59 -28.03
C ASP A 191 -4.40 -32.21 -27.56
N ALA A 192 -4.35 -31.21 -28.44
CA ALA A 192 -3.97 -29.84 -28.08
C ALA A 192 -4.93 -29.20 -27.07
N ALA A 193 -6.24 -29.46 -27.18
CA ALA A 193 -7.22 -28.97 -26.22
C ALA A 193 -7.05 -29.63 -24.84
N VAL A 194 -6.73 -30.93 -24.78
CA VAL A 194 -6.42 -31.63 -23.52
C VAL A 194 -5.18 -31.05 -22.87
N GLU A 195 -4.10 -30.85 -23.65
CA GLU A 195 -2.86 -30.25 -23.15
C GLU A 195 -3.13 -28.85 -22.56
N ALA A 196 -3.91 -28.02 -23.25
CA ALA A 196 -4.29 -26.70 -22.77
C ALA A 196 -5.05 -26.77 -21.42
N GLN A 197 -5.99 -27.71 -21.26
CA GLN A 197 -6.68 -27.90 -19.97
C GLN A 197 -5.73 -28.38 -18.86
N GLN A 198 -4.78 -29.25 -19.18
CA GLN A 198 -3.77 -29.70 -18.22
C GLN A 198 -2.87 -28.54 -17.75
N GLN A 199 -2.43 -27.67 -18.68
CA GLN A 199 -1.67 -26.48 -18.33
C GLN A 199 -2.47 -25.53 -17.42
N LEU A 200 -3.77 -25.36 -17.67
CA LEU A 200 -4.64 -24.58 -16.77
C LEU A 200 -4.68 -25.19 -15.37
N ILE A 201 -4.79 -26.51 -15.24
CA ILE A 201 -4.75 -27.20 -13.94
C ILE A 201 -3.43 -26.95 -13.21
N GLU A 202 -2.29 -27.05 -13.90
CA GLU A 202 -0.98 -26.77 -13.27
C GLU A 202 -0.86 -25.32 -12.81
N ASN A 203 -1.38 -24.36 -13.58
CA ASN A 203 -1.44 -22.96 -13.16
C ASN A 203 -2.31 -22.77 -11.90
N GLN A 204 -3.47 -23.44 -11.83
CA GLN A 204 -4.32 -23.39 -10.63
C GLN A 204 -3.64 -24.06 -9.43
N LYS A 205 -2.89 -25.14 -9.61
CA LYS A 205 -2.10 -25.78 -8.53
C LYS A 205 -1.04 -24.84 -7.99
N ALA A 206 -0.32 -24.12 -8.85
CA ALA A 206 0.64 -23.11 -8.42
C ALA A 206 -0.05 -21.99 -7.62
N GLU A 207 -1.24 -21.58 -8.04
CA GLU A 207 -2.05 -20.59 -7.32
C GLU A 207 -2.51 -21.10 -5.95
N LEU A 208 -2.93 -22.37 -5.83
CA LEU A 208 -3.24 -22.99 -4.53
C LEU A 208 -2.05 -22.91 -3.59
N VAL A 209 -0.84 -23.26 -4.06
CA VAL A 209 0.38 -23.19 -3.23
C VAL A 209 0.61 -21.75 -2.77
N ARG A 210 0.49 -20.77 -3.66
CA ARG A 210 0.68 -19.35 -3.37
C ARG A 210 -0.33 -18.82 -2.35
N ILE A 211 -1.61 -19.16 -2.50
CA ILE A 211 -2.67 -18.78 -1.55
C ILE A 211 -2.35 -19.41 -0.18
N ASN A 212 -2.07 -20.71 -0.15
CA ASN A 212 -1.77 -21.42 1.09
C ASN A 212 -0.55 -20.84 1.81
N SER A 213 0.56 -20.59 1.10
CA SER A 213 1.76 -20.01 1.71
C SER A 213 1.51 -18.64 2.32
N ARG A 214 0.62 -17.83 1.71
CA ARG A 214 0.21 -16.54 2.26
C ARG A 214 -0.55 -16.73 3.58
N TYR A 215 -1.57 -17.58 3.59
CA TYR A 215 -2.33 -17.86 4.80
C TYR A 215 -1.48 -18.51 5.90
N ASP A 216 -0.48 -19.34 5.56
CA ASP A 216 0.42 -19.95 6.54
C ASP A 216 1.34 -18.91 7.21
N ALA A 217 1.87 -17.95 6.43
CA ALA A 217 2.66 -16.84 6.96
C ALA A 217 1.81 -15.89 7.83
N GLU A 218 0.59 -15.58 7.40
CA GLU A 218 -0.38 -14.81 8.19
C GLU A 218 -0.72 -15.52 9.52
N LEU A 219 -1.01 -16.82 9.47
CA LEU A 219 -1.34 -17.62 10.65
C LEU A 219 -0.19 -17.67 11.66
N SER A 220 1.05 -17.86 11.19
CA SER A 220 2.24 -17.85 12.03
C SER A 220 2.37 -16.54 12.81
N ARG A 221 2.12 -15.41 12.12
CA ARG A 221 2.13 -14.09 12.74
C ARG A 221 0.98 -13.91 13.73
N LEU A 222 -0.23 -14.27 13.33
CA LEU A 222 -1.45 -14.21 14.17
C LEU A 222 -1.30 -15.01 15.47
N LYS A 223 -0.73 -16.22 15.40
CA LYS A 223 -0.50 -17.06 16.60
C LYS A 223 0.34 -16.34 17.65
N ARG A 224 1.36 -15.57 17.23
CA ARG A 224 2.19 -14.77 18.14
C ARG A 224 1.43 -13.57 18.69
N LEU A 225 0.64 -12.89 17.85
CA LEU A 225 -0.19 -11.75 18.27
C LEU A 225 -1.27 -12.16 19.27
N TRP A 226 -2.00 -13.25 19.02
CA TRP A 226 -3.00 -13.79 19.95
C TRP A 226 -2.37 -14.31 21.25
N ALA A 227 -1.11 -14.76 21.21
CA ALA A 227 -0.34 -15.13 22.39
C ALA A 227 0.18 -13.92 23.20
N GLY A 228 -0.18 -12.68 22.81
CA GLY A 228 0.12 -11.46 23.57
C GLY A 228 1.32 -10.66 23.07
N ALA A 229 1.89 -10.97 21.90
CA ALA A 229 2.94 -10.13 21.34
C ALA A 229 2.42 -8.73 20.99
N ALA A 230 3.22 -7.70 21.25
CA ALA A 230 2.84 -6.33 20.98
C ALA A 230 2.72 -6.07 19.46
N PRO A 231 1.66 -5.40 18.97
CA PRO A 231 1.57 -4.99 17.57
C PRO A 231 2.80 -4.20 17.12
N GLY A 232 3.32 -4.50 15.93
CA GLY A 232 4.52 -3.88 15.36
C GLY A 232 5.85 -4.42 15.90
N SER A 233 5.84 -5.40 16.82
CA SER A 233 7.08 -5.98 17.39
C SER A 233 7.64 -7.17 16.60
N LEU A 234 6.86 -7.73 15.67
CA LEU A 234 7.18 -9.00 15.01
C LEU A 234 8.07 -8.86 13.76
N GLY A 235 8.56 -7.64 13.47
CA GLY A 235 9.30 -7.33 12.24
C GLY A 235 8.40 -7.32 10.99
N VAL A 236 9.01 -7.12 9.82
CA VAL A 236 8.34 -7.28 8.52
C VAL A 236 7.97 -8.75 8.30
N SER A 237 6.74 -9.02 7.86
CA SER A 237 6.38 -10.39 7.48
C SER A 237 7.06 -10.76 6.16
N LYS A 238 7.30 -12.06 5.93
CA LYS A 238 7.87 -12.53 4.65
C LYS A 238 7.06 -12.04 3.44
N LEU A 239 5.74 -11.99 3.57
CA LEU A 239 4.83 -11.50 2.53
C LEU A 239 4.97 -10.00 2.29
N ASP A 240 5.20 -9.20 3.33
CA ASP A 240 5.46 -7.77 3.18
C ASP A 240 6.81 -7.54 2.50
N ALA A 241 7.82 -8.34 2.83
CA ALA A 241 9.14 -8.26 2.22
C ALA A 241 9.12 -8.61 0.73
N ASP A 242 8.41 -9.69 0.35
CA ASP A 242 8.25 -10.09 -1.04
C ASP A 242 7.44 -9.04 -1.85
N ALA A 243 6.51 -8.31 -1.20
CA ALA A 243 5.73 -7.24 -1.83
C ALA A 243 6.53 -5.93 -2.03
N ASP A 244 7.39 -5.58 -1.07
CA ASP A 244 8.28 -4.40 -1.17
C ASP A 244 9.37 -4.61 -2.23
N GLU A 245 9.86 -5.83 -2.44
CA GLU A 245 10.84 -6.16 -3.48
C GLU A 245 10.22 -6.22 -4.89
N ALA A 246 8.93 -6.56 -4.98
CA ALA A 246 8.18 -6.56 -6.24
C ALA A 246 7.70 -5.16 -6.69
N ALA A 247 7.81 -4.13 -5.83
CA ALA A 247 7.51 -2.76 -6.20
C ALA A 247 8.64 -2.21 -7.10
N PRO A 248 8.38 -1.87 -8.38
CA PRO A 248 9.41 -1.32 -9.25
C PRO A 248 9.89 -0.01 -8.62
N ASP A 249 11.22 0.08 -8.44
CA ASP A 249 11.93 1.21 -7.86
C ASP A 249 11.48 2.50 -8.55
N GLY A 250 10.55 3.19 -7.89
CA GLY A 250 9.86 4.33 -8.43
C GLY A 250 10.81 5.51 -8.45
N LYS A 251 11.56 5.66 -9.55
CA LYS A 251 12.25 6.90 -9.90
C LYS A 251 11.26 8.07 -9.81
N ARG A 252 11.36 8.85 -8.75
CA ARG A 252 10.97 10.27 -8.69
C ARG A 252 11.90 11.03 -7.75
#